data_AF-A0A9P6V1U6-F1
#
_entry.id   AF-A0A9P6V1U6-F1
#
_cell.length_a   1.000
_cell.length_b   1.000
_cell.length_c   1.000
_cell.angle_alpha   90.00
_cell.angle_beta   90.00
_cell.angle_gamma   90.00
#
_symmetry.space_group_name_H-M   'P 1'
#
loop_
_entity.id
_entity.type
_entity.pdbx_description
1 polymer ?
#
loop_
_entity_poly.entity_id
_entity_poly.type
_entity_poly.pdbx_seq_one_letter_code
_entity_poly.pdbx_strand_id
1 'polypeptide(L)'
;MGQAHSTTDNDKVPQSDVPRIPHTDLPRIPQSVGPRIFDTVLLNDELEWLEIRMNELDKVVDVFVVIESEQTFQRGYKPLYFQQASREKTFARFMDRVLYIVVPNITEAEEARNLKIGGNGSWAIEAYLRNKGVQMALQTFQPSPGDWVLHSDVDEIPRASALAKIKASSSSPEDENNPLLQTRHAESRKGPVLAQFQLAPAGVDPNSDEPIELDYRDMRVLNKPLWEDWPNVGIRLRGYSYKDNGPNLVEDACWHCSWCFSNISYVYSKAASYAHAEHSAAVYMNNTWIIKHFRQGKDLFDRNEIYNYDGKPINVPKFIVDHPDRFAYLTNRYKVPNAGFLDVPENSVHF
;
A
#
# COMPACT_ATOMS: atom_id res chain seq x y z
N MET A 1 -56.17 1.23 10.40
CA MET A 1 -55.43 2.06 11.38
C MET A 1 -54.08 1.41 11.57
N GLY A 2 -53.01 2.15 11.23
CA GLY A 2 -51.66 1.60 11.07
C GLY A 2 -51.00 1.22 12.39
N GLN A 3 -50.20 0.17 12.35
CA GLN A 3 -49.11 -0.02 13.29
C GLN A 3 -47.81 0.32 12.55
N ALA A 4 -47.24 1.44 12.93
CA ALA A 4 -45.94 1.91 12.47
C ALA A 4 -44.85 0.97 12.98
N HIS A 5 -44.02 0.50 12.07
CA HIS A 5 -42.71 -0.06 12.38
C HIS A 5 -41.87 1.01 13.09
N SER A 6 -41.49 0.77 14.35
CA SER A 6 -40.34 1.46 14.93
C SER A 6 -39.08 0.78 14.43
N THR A 7 -38.48 1.33 13.37
CA THR A 7 -37.09 1.03 13.02
C THR A 7 -36.19 1.73 14.04
N THR A 8 -35.47 0.94 14.83
CA THR A 8 -34.48 1.42 15.80
C THR A 8 -33.30 2.06 15.07
N ASP A 9 -32.99 3.30 15.46
CA ASP A 9 -31.93 4.19 14.98
C ASP A 9 -30.55 3.73 15.52
N ASN A 10 -30.05 2.56 15.11
CA ASN A 10 -28.91 1.90 15.77
C ASN A 10 -27.79 1.36 14.85
N ASP A 11 -27.59 1.93 13.66
CA ASP A 11 -26.44 1.56 12.78
C ASP A 11 -25.70 2.80 12.22
N LYS A 12 -25.55 3.86 13.02
CA LYS A 12 -24.57 4.90 12.67
C LYS A 12 -23.21 4.46 13.19
N VAL A 13 -22.36 3.97 12.28
CA VAL A 13 -20.92 3.83 12.54
C VAL A 13 -20.44 5.17 13.12
N PRO A 14 -19.75 5.17 14.28
CA PRO A 14 -19.21 6.39 14.87
C PRO A 14 -18.44 7.18 13.81
N GLN A 15 -18.65 8.49 13.75
CA GLN A 15 -17.82 9.38 12.94
C GLN A 15 -16.77 10.00 13.85
N SER A 16 -15.63 10.34 13.27
CA SER A 16 -14.59 11.07 13.99
C SER A 16 -15.09 12.47 14.32
N ASP A 17 -15.02 12.83 15.60
CA ASP A 17 -15.27 14.20 16.08
C ASP A 17 -14.16 15.18 15.66
N VAL A 18 -13.10 14.69 15.01
CA VAL A 18 -12.00 15.50 14.49
C VAL A 18 -12.46 16.21 13.21
N PRO A 19 -12.49 17.56 13.14
CA PRO A 19 -12.90 18.26 11.93
C PRO A 19 -12.03 17.83 10.72
N ARG A 20 -12.65 17.54 9.58
CA ARG A 20 -11.91 17.09 8.39
C ARG A 20 -11.05 18.24 7.84
N ILE A 21 -9.87 17.94 7.29
CA ILE A 21 -9.11 18.91 6.48
C ILE A 21 -10.04 19.33 5.34
N PRO A 22 -10.39 20.62 5.21
CA PRO A 22 -11.24 21.10 4.14
C PRO A 22 -10.68 20.71 2.75
N HIS A 23 -11.56 20.34 1.83
CA HIS A 23 -11.20 20.12 0.41
C HIS A 23 -10.59 21.38 -0.27
N THR A 24 -10.64 22.55 0.36
CA THR A 24 -10.03 23.80 -0.14
C THR A 24 -8.55 23.95 0.24
N ASP A 25 -8.06 23.13 1.18
CA ASP A 25 -6.65 23.05 1.56
C ASP A 25 -5.89 22.00 0.74
N LEU A 26 -6.53 21.46 -0.30
CA LEU A 26 -5.89 20.55 -1.24
C LEU A 26 -4.70 21.25 -1.90
N PRO A 27 -3.56 20.55 -2.05
CA PRO A 27 -2.39 21.10 -2.68
C PRO A 27 -2.77 21.55 -4.09
N ARG A 28 -2.21 22.68 -4.50
CA ARG A 28 -2.24 23.05 -5.91
C ARG A 28 -1.43 21.98 -6.64
N ILE A 29 -2.14 21.07 -7.31
CA ILE A 29 -1.51 20.03 -8.11
C ILE A 29 -0.53 20.73 -9.07
N PRO A 30 0.78 20.45 -8.96
CA PRO A 30 1.76 21.19 -9.73
C PRO A 30 1.46 21.07 -11.23
N GLN A 31 1.50 22.21 -11.94
CA GLN A 31 1.64 22.18 -13.38
C GLN A 31 3.08 21.76 -13.69
N SER A 32 3.24 20.64 -14.39
CA SER A 32 4.54 20.09 -14.76
C SER A 32 4.70 20.15 -16.27
N VAL A 33 5.92 20.47 -16.73
CA VAL A 33 6.30 20.49 -18.15
C VAL A 33 6.49 19.06 -18.68
N GLY A 34 6.62 18.07 -17.80
CA GLY A 34 6.70 16.65 -18.14
C GLY A 34 5.74 15.78 -17.32
N PRO A 35 5.72 14.47 -17.59
CA PRO A 35 4.92 13.48 -16.86
C PRO A 35 4.99 13.62 -15.35
N ARG A 36 3.81 13.70 -14.74
CA ARG A 36 3.65 13.71 -13.29
C ARG A 36 3.47 12.29 -12.78
N ILE A 37 3.94 12.04 -11.57
CA ILE A 37 3.70 10.80 -10.85
C ILE A 37 2.79 11.09 -9.65
N PHE A 38 1.64 10.44 -9.64
CA PHE A 38 0.66 10.44 -8.56
C PHE A 38 0.78 9.13 -7.78
N ASP A 39 1.25 9.19 -6.54
CA ASP A 39 1.41 8.01 -5.68
C ASP A 39 0.18 7.82 -4.80
N THR A 40 -0.64 6.79 -5.05
CA THR A 40 -1.93 6.60 -4.38
C THR A 40 -1.95 5.41 -3.44
N VAL A 41 -2.18 5.66 -2.15
CA VAL A 41 -2.24 4.62 -1.11
C VAL A 41 -3.54 4.67 -0.33
N LEU A 42 -4.08 3.50 -0.01
CA LEU A 42 -5.15 3.35 1.00
C LEU A 42 -4.49 3.15 2.36
N LEU A 43 -4.74 4.06 3.28
CA LEU A 43 -4.12 4.09 4.60
C LEU A 43 -5.06 3.55 5.69
N ASN A 44 -4.53 2.64 6.50
CA ASN A 44 -5.11 2.26 7.77
C ASN A 44 -4.43 3.02 8.93
N ASP A 45 -3.64 2.34 9.76
CA ASP A 45 -2.91 2.87 10.92
C ASP A 45 -1.39 2.93 10.70
N GLU A 46 -0.93 2.60 9.49
CA GLU A 46 0.47 2.41 9.10
C GLU A 46 1.20 3.73 8.79
N LEU A 47 1.08 4.73 9.68
CA LEU A 47 1.69 6.06 9.49
C LEU A 47 3.21 6.03 9.34
N GLU A 48 3.88 5.11 10.03
CA GLU A 48 5.33 4.93 9.92
C GLU A 48 5.73 4.48 8.52
N TRP A 49 4.97 3.56 7.91
CA TRP A 49 5.18 3.13 6.52
C TRP A 49 4.93 4.25 5.53
N LEU A 50 3.87 5.05 5.77
CA LEU A 50 3.61 6.22 4.95
C LEU A 50 4.77 7.21 4.99
N GLU A 51 5.35 7.47 6.17
CA GLU A 51 6.52 8.36 6.29
C GLU A 51 7.74 7.83 5.55
N ILE A 52 8.04 6.53 5.68
CA ILE A 52 9.15 5.90 4.96
C ILE A 52 8.92 6.02 3.45
N ARG A 53 7.72 5.68 2.97
CA ARG A 53 7.32 5.78 1.57
C ARG A 53 7.50 7.19 1.03
N MET A 54 6.97 8.20 1.72
CA MET A 54 7.04 9.59 1.28
C MET A 54 8.47 10.13 1.25
N ASN A 55 9.34 9.69 2.17
CA ASN A 55 10.75 10.06 2.15
C ASN A 55 11.54 9.37 1.02
N GLU A 56 11.28 8.09 0.73
CA GLU A 56 11.86 7.39 -0.43
C GLU A 56 11.48 8.11 -1.72
N LEU A 57 10.20 8.48 -1.86
CA LEU A 57 9.63 9.00 -3.10
C LEU A 57 9.73 10.53 -3.26
N ASP A 58 10.26 11.25 -2.26
CA ASP A 58 10.25 12.72 -2.17
C ASP A 58 10.70 13.45 -3.44
N LYS A 59 11.72 12.89 -4.13
CA LYS A 59 12.34 13.52 -5.31
C LYS A 59 11.71 13.15 -6.64
N VAL A 60 10.84 12.15 -6.68
CA VAL A 60 10.32 11.58 -7.93
C VAL A 60 8.80 11.73 -8.05
N VAL A 61 8.08 11.74 -6.93
CA VAL A 61 6.62 11.91 -6.89
C VAL A 61 6.23 13.38 -6.86
N ASP A 62 5.26 13.72 -7.70
CA ASP A 62 4.74 15.08 -7.82
C ASP A 62 3.54 15.32 -6.89
N VAL A 63 2.71 14.29 -6.65
CA VAL A 63 1.57 14.32 -5.73
C VAL A 63 1.44 12.99 -4.98
N PHE A 64 1.39 13.07 -3.65
CA PHE A 64 1.02 11.95 -2.79
C PHE A 64 -0.48 11.97 -2.57
N VAL A 65 -1.17 10.90 -2.90
CA VAL A 65 -2.61 10.73 -2.72
C VAL A 65 -2.84 9.79 -1.55
N VAL A 66 -3.24 10.35 -0.41
CA VAL A 66 -3.52 9.58 0.81
C VAL A 66 -5.03 9.39 0.92
N ILE A 67 -5.47 8.13 0.80
CA ILE A 67 -6.87 7.75 0.91
C ILE A 67 -7.10 7.15 2.30
N GLU A 68 -8.12 7.61 3.02
CA GLU A 68 -8.46 7.09 4.35
C GLU A 68 -9.98 6.93 4.51
N SER A 69 -10.42 6.08 5.45
CA SER A 69 -11.83 5.92 5.85
C SER A 69 -11.94 5.74 7.36
N GLU A 70 -13.14 5.98 7.91
CA GLU A 70 -13.49 5.76 9.32
C GLU A 70 -13.91 4.30 9.60
N GLN A 71 -13.80 3.44 8.58
CA GLN A 71 -14.22 2.05 8.61
C GLN A 71 -13.04 1.13 8.30
N THR A 72 -12.89 0.08 9.11
CA THR A 72 -12.01 -1.07 8.86
C THR A 72 -12.67 -2.02 7.86
N PHE A 73 -11.90 -2.92 7.24
CA PHE A 73 -12.46 -3.93 6.33
C PHE A 73 -13.43 -4.90 7.02
N GLN A 74 -13.40 -4.99 8.35
CA GLN A 74 -14.34 -5.80 9.13
C GLN A 74 -15.51 -5.00 9.72
N ARG A 75 -15.80 -3.81 9.15
CA ARG A 75 -16.86 -2.86 9.56
C ARG A 75 -16.65 -2.14 10.90
N GLY A 76 -15.60 -2.46 11.65
CA GLY A 76 -15.25 -1.74 12.86
C GLY A 76 -14.92 -0.27 12.55
N TYR A 77 -15.19 0.62 13.51
CA TYR A 77 -14.77 2.01 13.43
C TYR A 77 -13.25 2.14 13.61
N LYS A 78 -12.64 3.07 12.88
CA LYS A 78 -11.28 3.55 13.13
C LYS A 78 -11.21 5.07 13.05
N PRO A 79 -10.36 5.74 13.86
CA PRO A 79 -10.11 7.16 13.67
C PRO A 79 -9.39 7.41 12.34
N LEU A 80 -9.44 8.67 11.88
CA LEU A 80 -8.63 9.14 10.76
C LEU A 80 -7.21 9.46 11.25
N TYR A 81 -6.31 8.49 11.15
CA TYR A 81 -4.92 8.57 11.63
C TYR A 81 -4.12 9.62 10.85
N PHE A 82 -4.26 9.68 9.52
CA PHE A 82 -3.54 10.69 8.72
C PHE A 82 -4.03 12.10 9.05
N GLN A 83 -5.34 12.26 9.20
CA GLN A 83 -5.96 13.51 9.60
C GLN A 83 -5.42 14.04 10.92
N GLN A 84 -5.24 13.16 11.91
CA GLN A 84 -4.68 13.52 13.22
C GLN A 84 -3.20 13.89 13.10
N ALA A 85 -2.39 13.02 12.50
CA ALA A 85 -0.95 13.24 12.32
C ALA A 85 -0.63 14.50 11.50
N SER A 86 -1.45 14.84 10.51
CA SER A 86 -1.30 16.05 9.70
C SER A 86 -1.49 17.34 10.53
N ARG A 87 -2.43 17.32 11.47
CA ARG A 87 -2.65 18.46 12.40
C ARG A 87 -1.51 18.63 13.38
N GLU A 88 -0.91 17.52 13.79
CA GLU A 88 0.30 17.46 14.62
C GLU A 88 1.57 17.78 13.84
N LYS A 89 1.44 18.06 12.53
CA LYS A 89 2.52 18.47 11.62
C LYS A 89 3.55 17.36 11.33
N THR A 90 3.21 16.09 11.59
CA THR A 90 4.07 14.93 11.28
C THR A 90 4.51 14.90 9.81
N PHE A 91 3.59 15.23 8.90
CA PHE A 91 3.84 15.23 7.45
C PHE A 91 4.05 16.63 6.85
N ALA A 92 4.31 17.66 7.67
CA ALA A 92 4.32 19.06 7.23
C ALA A 92 5.23 19.33 6.02
N ARG A 93 6.35 18.61 5.88
CA ARG A 93 7.28 18.69 4.75
C ARG A 93 6.64 18.35 3.40
N PHE A 94 5.63 17.49 3.39
CA PHE A 94 5.01 16.97 2.17
C PHE A 94 3.63 17.57 1.88
N MET A 95 3.05 18.31 2.83
CA MET A 95 1.65 18.76 2.74
C MET A 95 1.36 19.65 1.54
N ASP A 96 2.36 20.30 0.97
CA ASP A 96 2.25 21.08 -0.28
C ASP A 96 1.99 20.19 -1.52
N ARG A 97 2.17 18.88 -1.40
CA ARG A 97 1.97 17.86 -2.44
C ARG A 97 1.05 16.71 -2.02
N VAL A 98 0.34 16.80 -0.88
CA VAL A 98 -0.57 15.73 -0.42
C VAL A 98 -2.03 16.00 -0.79
N LEU A 99 -2.58 15.21 -1.70
CA LEU A 99 -4.03 15.11 -1.92
C LEU A 99 -4.63 14.12 -0.92
N TYR A 100 -5.33 14.64 0.09
CA TYR A 100 -5.99 13.83 1.10
C TYR A 100 -7.47 13.57 0.73
N ILE A 101 -7.85 12.29 0.69
CA ILE A 101 -9.19 11.82 0.33
C ILE A 101 -9.78 11.00 1.47
N VAL A 102 -10.90 11.46 2.02
CA VAL A 102 -11.70 10.68 2.99
C VAL A 102 -12.84 9.98 2.26
N VAL A 103 -12.80 8.65 2.23
CA VAL A 103 -13.82 7.81 1.60
C VAL A 103 -14.95 7.60 2.60
N PRO A 104 -16.21 7.90 2.21
CA PRO A 104 -17.38 7.55 3.02
C PRO A 104 -17.43 6.06 3.33
N ASN A 105 -17.95 5.70 4.49
CA ASN A 105 -18.16 4.29 4.86
C ASN A 105 -19.12 3.63 3.85
N ILE A 106 -18.87 2.36 3.56
CA ILE A 106 -19.69 1.61 2.62
C ILE A 106 -21.11 1.39 3.19
N THR A 107 -22.10 1.61 2.35
CA THR A 107 -23.50 1.25 2.67
C THR A 107 -23.78 -0.21 2.33
N GLU A 108 -24.77 -0.82 2.98
CA GLU A 108 -25.21 -2.20 2.65
C GLU A 108 -25.55 -2.37 1.16
N ALA A 109 -26.15 -1.35 0.55
CA ALA A 109 -26.50 -1.37 -0.88
C ALA A 109 -25.27 -1.28 -1.80
N GLU A 110 -24.21 -0.59 -1.38
CA GLU A 110 -22.92 -0.58 -2.09
C GLU A 110 -22.21 -1.92 -1.91
N GLU A 111 -22.22 -2.48 -0.72
CA GLU A 111 -21.63 -3.78 -0.45
C GLU A 111 -22.31 -4.89 -1.24
N ALA A 112 -23.65 -4.94 -1.26
CA ALA A 112 -24.40 -5.92 -2.04
C ALA A 112 -24.08 -5.86 -3.55
N ARG A 113 -23.69 -4.68 -4.06
CA ARG A 113 -23.19 -4.52 -5.43
C ARG A 113 -21.75 -5.05 -5.59
N ASN A 114 -20.89 -4.85 -4.58
CA ASN A 114 -19.50 -5.29 -4.60
C ASN A 114 -19.33 -6.79 -4.31
N LEU A 115 -20.23 -7.42 -3.54
CA LEU A 115 -20.27 -8.87 -3.32
C LEU A 115 -20.46 -9.65 -4.64
N LYS A 116 -21.18 -9.07 -5.60
CA LYS A 116 -21.37 -9.64 -6.96
C LYS A 116 -20.07 -9.71 -7.78
N ILE A 117 -18.99 -9.09 -7.31
CA ILE A 117 -17.65 -9.10 -7.93
C ILE A 117 -16.78 -10.23 -7.31
N GLY A 118 -17.36 -11.13 -6.50
CA GLY A 118 -16.72 -12.38 -6.06
C GLY A 118 -15.93 -12.32 -4.76
N GLY A 119 -16.29 -11.44 -3.82
CA GLY A 119 -15.67 -11.34 -2.48
C GLY A 119 -16.59 -11.82 -1.35
N ASN A 120 -16.01 -12.10 -0.17
CA ASN A 120 -16.76 -12.09 1.09
C ASN A 120 -16.93 -10.62 1.58
N GLY A 121 -17.62 -10.41 2.71
CA GLY A 121 -17.90 -9.07 3.25
C GLY A 121 -16.65 -8.18 3.36
N SER A 122 -15.56 -8.68 3.96
CA SER A 122 -14.35 -7.89 4.17
C SER A 122 -13.66 -7.48 2.87
N TRP A 123 -13.57 -8.40 1.90
CA TRP A 123 -13.02 -8.11 0.58
C TRP A 123 -13.87 -7.12 -0.22
N ALA A 124 -15.19 -7.13 -0.04
CA ALA A 124 -16.08 -6.18 -0.69
C ALA A 124 -15.91 -4.76 -0.13
N ILE A 125 -15.68 -4.66 1.18
CA ILE A 125 -15.41 -3.39 1.87
C ILE A 125 -14.06 -2.82 1.43
N GLU A 126 -12.99 -3.63 1.47
CA GLU A 126 -11.67 -3.20 0.98
C GLU A 126 -11.75 -2.73 -0.48
N ALA A 127 -12.33 -3.53 -1.37
CA ALA A 127 -12.45 -3.19 -2.77
C ALA A 127 -13.24 -1.88 -2.97
N TYR A 128 -14.31 -1.68 -2.22
CA TYR A 128 -15.07 -0.43 -2.26
C TYR A 128 -14.19 0.77 -1.85
N LEU A 129 -13.56 0.70 -0.67
CA LEU A 129 -12.77 1.81 -0.13
C LEU A 129 -11.62 2.19 -1.08
N ARG A 130 -10.93 1.17 -1.60
CA ARG A 130 -9.86 1.32 -2.60
C ARG A 130 -10.38 1.97 -3.88
N ASN A 131 -11.40 1.38 -4.50
CA ASN A 131 -11.93 1.81 -5.79
C ASN A 131 -12.52 3.22 -5.71
N LYS A 132 -13.28 3.48 -4.64
CA LYS A 132 -13.95 4.75 -4.42
C LYS A 132 -12.94 5.86 -4.15
N GLY A 133 -11.92 5.60 -3.32
CA GLY A 133 -10.86 6.56 -3.03
C GLY A 133 -10.05 6.93 -4.26
N VAL A 134 -9.60 5.94 -5.03
CA VAL A 134 -8.88 6.18 -6.30
C VAL A 134 -9.75 6.96 -7.28
N GLN A 135 -11.04 6.61 -7.41
CA GLN A 135 -11.98 7.34 -8.25
C GLN A 135 -12.10 8.82 -7.84
N MET A 136 -12.27 9.09 -6.54
CA MET A 136 -12.36 10.45 -6.00
C MET A 136 -11.07 11.23 -6.21
N ALA A 137 -9.92 10.60 -6.00
CA ALA A 137 -8.62 11.21 -6.23
C ALA A 137 -8.45 11.63 -7.69
N LEU A 138 -8.66 10.68 -8.61
CA LEU A 138 -8.48 10.93 -10.02
C LEU A 138 -9.47 12.01 -10.56
N GLN A 139 -10.70 12.08 -10.02
CA GLN A 139 -11.67 13.14 -10.35
C GLN A 139 -11.18 14.53 -9.90
N THR A 140 -10.41 14.54 -8.81
CA THR A 140 -9.83 15.76 -8.25
C THR A 140 -8.63 16.23 -9.06
N PHE A 141 -7.68 15.34 -9.38
CA PHE A 141 -6.43 15.75 -10.03
C PHE A 141 -6.41 15.72 -11.55
N GLN A 142 -7.41 15.11 -12.18
CA GLN A 142 -7.62 15.11 -13.64
C GLN A 142 -6.30 14.88 -14.41
N PRO A 143 -5.72 13.67 -14.32
CA PRO A 143 -4.43 13.38 -14.93
C PRO A 143 -4.47 13.62 -16.44
N SER A 144 -3.37 14.17 -16.95
CA SER A 144 -3.16 14.44 -18.36
C SER A 144 -2.53 13.24 -19.07
N PRO A 145 -2.63 13.14 -20.40
CA PRO A 145 -1.88 12.14 -21.15
C PRO A 145 -0.39 12.17 -20.80
N GLY A 146 0.17 11.00 -20.48
CA GLY A 146 1.56 10.85 -20.06
C GLY A 146 1.80 10.92 -18.55
N ASP A 147 0.83 11.31 -17.74
CA ASP A 147 0.93 11.17 -16.28
C ASP A 147 0.86 9.69 -15.86
N TRP A 148 1.49 9.40 -14.72
CA TRP A 148 1.53 8.10 -14.09
C TRP A 148 0.75 8.12 -12.79
N VAL A 149 -0.14 7.15 -12.62
CA VAL A 149 -0.82 6.90 -11.35
C VAL A 149 -0.31 5.57 -10.81
N LEU A 150 0.30 5.62 -9.64
CA LEU A 150 0.71 4.43 -8.89
C LEU A 150 -0.38 4.11 -7.89
N HIS A 151 -0.71 2.83 -7.73
CA HIS A 151 -1.57 2.38 -6.65
C HIS A 151 -1.08 1.07 -6.06
N SER A 152 -0.85 1.07 -4.74
CA SER A 152 -0.33 -0.07 -4.00
C SER A 152 -0.73 0.02 -2.54
N ASP A 153 -0.43 -1.03 -1.78
CA ASP A 153 -0.48 -0.94 -0.33
C ASP A 153 0.65 -0.03 0.18
N VAL A 154 0.49 0.52 1.38
CA VAL A 154 1.40 1.54 1.92
C VAL A 154 2.80 0.98 2.18
N ASP A 155 2.86 -0.28 2.60
CA ASP A 155 4.07 -1.06 2.83
C ASP A 155 4.69 -1.60 1.54
N GLU A 156 4.07 -1.40 0.36
CA GLU A 156 4.63 -1.70 -0.97
C GLU A 156 5.33 -0.48 -1.58
N ILE A 157 6.48 -0.10 -1.02
CA ILE A 157 7.24 1.12 -1.32
C ILE A 157 8.00 0.99 -2.64
N PRO A 158 7.62 1.72 -3.71
CA PRO A 158 8.38 1.77 -4.94
C PRO A 158 9.77 2.34 -4.71
N ARG A 159 10.77 1.85 -5.45
CA ARG A 159 12.09 2.46 -5.46
C ARG A 159 12.06 3.77 -6.22
N ALA A 160 12.65 4.81 -5.63
CA ALA A 160 12.79 6.08 -6.32
C ALA A 160 13.59 5.95 -7.63
N SER A 161 14.58 5.05 -7.65
CA SER A 161 15.38 4.76 -8.85
C SER A 161 14.55 4.15 -9.99
N ALA A 162 13.58 3.30 -9.69
CA ALA A 162 12.68 2.72 -10.68
C ALA A 162 11.76 3.81 -11.26
N LEU A 163 11.15 4.63 -10.42
CA LEU A 163 10.30 5.74 -10.87
C LEU A 163 11.09 6.83 -11.61
N ALA A 164 12.34 7.09 -11.22
CA ALA A 164 13.20 8.01 -11.93
C ALA A 164 13.48 7.54 -13.37
N LYS A 165 13.68 6.23 -13.58
CA LYS A 165 13.82 5.65 -14.94
C LYS A 165 12.56 5.87 -15.77
N ILE A 166 11.37 5.71 -15.20
CA ILE A 166 10.09 5.98 -15.88
C ILE A 166 9.97 7.47 -16.24
N LYS A 167 10.28 8.36 -15.29
CA LYS A 167 10.20 9.81 -15.52
C LYS A 167 11.23 10.27 -16.56
N ALA A 168 12.43 9.68 -16.57
CA ALA A 168 13.48 9.97 -17.54
C ALA A 168 13.19 9.40 -18.94
N SER A 169 12.70 8.16 -19.04
CA SER A 169 12.27 7.57 -20.31
C SER A 169 11.18 8.42 -20.97
N SER A 170 10.40 9.12 -20.14
CA SER A 170 9.39 10.04 -20.61
C SER A 170 9.92 11.31 -21.33
N SER A 171 11.23 11.52 -21.36
CA SER A 171 11.87 12.68 -22.02
C SER A 171 12.75 12.33 -23.24
N SER A 172 13.00 11.04 -23.54
CA SER A 172 13.80 10.61 -24.69
C SER A 172 13.05 9.57 -25.55
N PRO A 173 12.68 9.87 -26.81
CA PRO A 173 11.98 8.95 -27.71
C PRO A 173 12.83 7.80 -28.28
N GLU A 174 14.15 7.78 -28.08
CA GLU A 174 15.08 7.04 -28.96
C GLU A 174 15.49 5.64 -28.49
N ASP A 175 15.06 5.19 -27.31
CA ASP A 175 15.37 3.83 -26.84
C ASP A 175 14.25 2.84 -27.20
N GLU A 176 14.28 2.35 -28.44
CA GLU A 176 13.33 1.38 -28.99
C GLU A 176 13.39 0.01 -28.28
N ASN A 177 14.48 -0.28 -27.57
CA ASN A 177 14.62 -1.52 -26.80
C ASN A 177 14.05 -1.42 -25.39
N ASN A 178 13.68 -0.22 -24.94
CA ASN A 178 13.03 -0.06 -23.65
C ASN A 178 11.55 -0.40 -23.78
N PRO A 179 11.11 -1.50 -23.18
CA PRO A 179 9.75 -1.93 -23.35
C PRO A 179 8.71 -0.98 -22.71
N LEU A 180 9.08 -0.23 -21.66
CA LEU A 180 8.25 0.84 -21.10
C LEU A 180 8.08 2.01 -22.07
N LEU A 181 9.00 2.19 -23.01
CA LEU A 181 8.90 3.20 -24.07
C LEU A 181 8.09 2.71 -25.26
N GLN A 182 8.14 1.42 -25.58
CA GLN A 182 7.31 0.82 -26.63
C GLN A 182 5.81 1.00 -26.35
N THR A 183 5.38 0.89 -25.09
CA THR A 183 3.99 1.18 -24.69
C THR A 183 3.63 2.64 -24.92
N ARG A 184 4.50 3.56 -24.51
CA ARG A 184 4.29 4.99 -24.64
C ARG A 184 4.18 5.42 -26.11
N HIS A 185 5.01 4.89 -27.00
CA HIS A 185 4.96 5.22 -28.43
C HIS A 185 3.64 4.77 -29.09
N ALA A 186 3.14 3.58 -28.75
CA ALA A 186 1.85 3.08 -29.24
C ALA A 186 0.63 3.78 -28.59
N GLU A 187 0.76 4.26 -27.35
CA GLU A 187 -0.34 4.76 -26.52
C GLU A 187 -0.37 6.29 -26.34
N SER A 188 0.65 7.01 -26.83
CA SER A 188 0.78 8.49 -26.80
C SER A 188 -0.44 9.27 -27.33
N ARG A 189 -1.45 8.60 -27.88
CA ARG A 189 -2.72 9.16 -28.33
C ARG A 189 -3.90 8.96 -27.35
N LYS A 190 -3.75 8.31 -26.19
CA LYS A 190 -4.90 7.81 -25.40
C LYS A 190 -4.85 7.94 -23.86
N GLY A 191 -4.05 8.79 -23.19
CA GLY A 191 -4.30 9.16 -21.77
C GLY A 191 -3.27 8.69 -20.72
N PRO A 192 -3.59 8.77 -19.40
CA PRO A 192 -2.63 8.49 -18.31
C PRO A 192 -2.40 6.99 -18.10
N VAL A 193 -1.23 6.65 -17.52
CA VAL A 193 -0.73 5.30 -17.34
C VAL A 193 -0.87 4.85 -15.89
N LEU A 194 -1.32 3.61 -15.67
CA LEU A 194 -1.46 3.02 -14.34
C LEU A 194 -0.35 1.99 -14.11
N ALA A 195 0.37 2.12 -13.00
CA ALA A 195 1.31 1.11 -12.57
C ALA A 195 0.82 0.44 -11.28
N GLN A 196 0.92 -0.89 -11.28
CA GLN A 196 0.59 -1.74 -10.15
C GLN A 196 1.84 -2.48 -9.71
N PHE A 197 2.09 -2.47 -8.41
CA PHE A 197 3.11 -3.30 -7.80
C PHE A 197 2.48 -4.64 -7.41
N GLN A 198 3.18 -5.73 -7.67
CA GLN A 198 2.72 -7.05 -7.30
C GLN A 198 3.88 -7.84 -6.70
N LEU A 199 3.58 -8.61 -5.67
CA LEU A 199 4.42 -9.72 -5.24
C LEU A 199 4.48 -10.75 -6.37
N ALA A 200 5.64 -10.93 -6.98
CA ALA A 200 5.86 -12.14 -7.76
C ALA A 200 5.85 -13.32 -6.78
N PRO A 201 5.04 -14.37 -6.97
CA PRO A 201 5.22 -15.58 -6.19
C PRO A 201 6.65 -16.08 -6.47
N ALA A 202 7.43 -16.26 -5.40
CA ALA A 202 8.68 -16.98 -5.48
C ALA A 202 8.42 -18.31 -6.20
N GLY A 203 9.04 -18.53 -7.34
CA GLY A 203 9.07 -19.85 -7.95
C GLY A 203 9.86 -20.76 -7.01
N VAL A 204 9.16 -21.51 -6.16
CA VAL A 204 9.80 -22.53 -5.32
C VAL A 204 10.04 -23.75 -6.20
N ASP A 205 11.30 -24.08 -6.46
CA ASP A 205 11.66 -25.46 -6.76
C ASP A 205 11.74 -26.22 -5.42
N PRO A 206 10.83 -27.16 -5.13
CA PRO A 206 10.86 -27.92 -3.89
C PRO A 206 12.10 -28.84 -3.74
N ASN A 207 13.00 -28.90 -4.73
CA ASN A 207 14.20 -29.72 -4.70
C ASN A 207 15.54 -28.93 -4.81
N SER A 208 15.54 -27.59 -4.78
CA SER A 208 16.80 -26.83 -4.90
C SER A 208 17.44 -26.52 -3.54
N ASP A 209 18.73 -26.86 -3.38
CA ASP A 209 19.58 -26.45 -2.26
C ASP A 209 20.09 -24.99 -2.37
N GLU A 210 19.58 -24.21 -3.33
CA GLU A 210 20.01 -22.83 -3.54
C GLU A 210 19.33 -21.85 -2.56
N PRO A 211 20.04 -20.82 -2.08
CA PRO A 211 19.46 -19.80 -1.23
C PRO A 211 18.34 -19.07 -1.97
N ILE A 212 17.15 -19.05 -1.36
CA ILE A 212 16.01 -18.25 -1.80
C ILE A 212 16.45 -16.78 -1.80
N GLU A 213 16.72 -16.21 -2.97
CA GLU A 213 16.92 -14.78 -3.11
C GLU A 213 15.61 -14.06 -2.80
N LEU A 214 15.74 -12.93 -2.10
CA LEU A 214 14.64 -12.09 -1.66
C LEU A 214 13.69 -11.78 -2.83
N ASP A 215 12.44 -12.17 -2.65
CA ASP A 215 11.20 -11.68 -3.28
C ASP A 215 11.45 -10.56 -4.31
N TYR A 216 11.69 -10.92 -5.58
CA TYR A 216 11.76 -9.95 -6.66
C TYR A 216 10.37 -9.33 -6.80
N ARG A 217 10.26 -8.02 -6.56
CA ARG A 217 8.98 -7.31 -6.70
C ARG A 217 8.99 -6.45 -7.93
N ASP A 218 8.04 -6.75 -8.80
CA ASP A 218 7.96 -6.12 -10.09
C ASP A 218 6.87 -5.05 -10.08
N MET A 219 7.15 -3.99 -10.84
CA MET A 219 6.13 -3.04 -11.22
C MET A 219 5.60 -3.43 -12.59
N ARG A 220 4.28 -3.63 -12.68
CA ARG A 220 3.56 -3.86 -13.93
C ARG A 220 2.91 -2.58 -14.41
N VAL A 221 3.14 -2.26 -15.68
CA VAL A 221 2.46 -1.15 -16.35
C VAL A 221 1.21 -1.67 -17.07
N LEU A 222 0.06 -1.11 -16.72
CA LEU A 222 -1.22 -1.43 -17.33
C LEU A 222 -1.46 -0.55 -18.56
N ASN A 223 -1.37 -1.17 -19.74
CA ASN A 223 -1.50 -0.58 -21.08
C ASN A 223 -2.93 -0.21 -21.50
N LYS A 224 -3.84 0.08 -20.55
CA LYS A 224 -5.21 0.46 -20.90
C LYS A 224 -5.46 1.93 -20.61
N PRO A 225 -5.90 2.71 -21.62
CA PRO A 225 -6.22 4.11 -21.41
C PRO A 225 -7.31 4.26 -20.35
N LEU A 226 -6.99 4.94 -19.25
CA LEU A 226 -7.88 5.02 -18.09
C LEU A 226 -9.18 5.81 -18.36
N TRP A 227 -9.24 6.62 -19.42
CA TRP A 227 -10.36 7.54 -19.64
C TRP A 227 -11.65 6.84 -20.10
N GLU A 228 -11.58 5.76 -20.88
CA GLU A 228 -12.78 4.99 -21.32
C GLU A 228 -13.31 4.08 -20.20
N ASP A 229 -12.44 3.68 -19.27
CA ASP A 229 -12.70 2.63 -18.28
C ASP A 229 -12.69 3.11 -16.84
N TRP A 230 -12.84 4.42 -16.64
CA TRP A 230 -12.86 5.08 -15.34
C TRP A 230 -13.72 4.38 -14.27
N PRO A 231 -14.94 3.91 -14.58
CA PRO A 231 -15.77 3.23 -13.58
C PRO A 231 -15.14 1.94 -13.04
N ASN A 232 -14.16 1.36 -13.75
CA ASN A 232 -13.57 0.05 -13.48
C ASN A 232 -12.08 0.09 -13.12
N VAL A 233 -11.46 1.29 -12.98
CA VAL A 233 -10.02 1.43 -12.73
C VAL A 233 -9.57 0.62 -11.52
N GLY A 234 -10.33 0.70 -10.43
CA GLY A 234 -10.06 -0.09 -9.22
C GLY A 234 -10.31 -1.60 -9.36
N ILE A 235 -11.29 -2.02 -10.18
CA ILE A 235 -11.55 -3.44 -10.47
C ILE A 235 -10.38 -4.05 -11.26
N ARG A 236 -9.80 -3.28 -12.19
CA ARG A 236 -8.66 -3.73 -13.03
C ARG A 236 -7.35 -3.84 -12.26
N LEU A 237 -7.13 -2.99 -11.26
CA LEU A 237 -6.05 -3.16 -10.28
C LEU A 237 -6.17 -4.50 -9.54
N ARG A 238 -7.37 -5.04 -9.36
CA ARG A 238 -7.56 -6.34 -8.67
C ARG A 238 -7.45 -7.56 -9.60
N GLY A 239 -7.56 -7.38 -10.92
CA GLY A 239 -7.99 -8.42 -11.85
C GLY A 239 -6.92 -9.02 -12.77
N TYR A 240 -5.66 -8.60 -12.70
CA TYR A 240 -4.61 -9.18 -13.56
C TYR A 240 -3.95 -10.39 -12.89
N SER A 241 -4.41 -11.58 -13.27
CA SER A 241 -3.76 -12.85 -12.93
C SER A 241 -2.61 -13.12 -13.92
N TYR A 242 -1.40 -12.89 -13.42
CA TYR A 242 -0.14 -13.58 -13.68
C TYR A 242 -0.09 -14.58 -14.86
N LYS A 243 -0.02 -14.10 -16.10
CA LYS A 243 0.71 -14.76 -17.20
C LYS A 243 1.14 -13.69 -18.18
N ASP A 244 2.43 -13.40 -18.18
CA ASP A 244 3.25 -13.07 -19.35
C ASP A 244 4.42 -12.19 -18.91
N ASN A 245 5.64 -12.67 -19.17
CA ASN A 245 6.89 -11.90 -19.14
C ASN A 245 6.88 -10.91 -20.30
N GLY A 246 5.88 -10.03 -20.29
CA GLY A 246 5.70 -9.02 -21.30
C GLY A 246 6.76 -7.93 -21.16
N PRO A 247 6.93 -7.11 -22.21
CA PRO A 247 7.83 -5.96 -22.19
C PRO A 247 7.66 -5.08 -20.92
N ASN A 248 6.46 -4.96 -20.35
CA ASN A 248 6.10 -3.88 -19.42
C ASN A 248 6.52 -4.09 -17.95
N LEU A 249 7.66 -4.73 -17.71
CA LEU A 249 8.13 -5.11 -16.38
C LEU A 249 9.32 -4.24 -15.95
N VAL A 250 9.28 -3.73 -14.72
CA VAL A 250 10.48 -3.22 -14.05
C VAL A 250 10.81 -4.15 -12.91
N GLU A 251 11.93 -4.85 -13.05
CA GLU A 251 12.48 -5.74 -12.02
C GLU A 251 13.07 -4.94 -10.87
N ASP A 252 13.00 -5.51 -9.66
CA ASP A 252 13.45 -4.89 -8.40
C ASP A 252 12.91 -3.46 -8.23
N ALA A 253 11.63 -3.26 -8.56
CA ALA A 253 11.02 -1.93 -8.58
C ALA A 253 10.46 -1.49 -7.23
N CYS A 254 10.38 -2.39 -6.25
CA CYS A 254 9.65 -2.15 -5.01
C CYS A 254 10.28 -2.87 -3.81
N TRP A 255 10.24 -2.21 -2.65
CA TRP A 255 10.46 -2.78 -1.34
C TRP A 255 9.11 -3.04 -0.67
N HIS A 256 8.99 -4.14 0.06
CA HIS A 256 7.79 -4.48 0.82
C HIS A 256 8.08 -5.39 2.00
N CYS A 257 7.36 -5.16 3.09
CA CYS A 257 7.33 -6.08 4.20
C CYS A 257 5.98 -5.99 4.92
N SER A 258 5.15 -7.02 4.72
CA SER A 258 3.80 -7.05 5.28
C SER A 258 3.75 -7.03 6.81
N TRP A 259 4.81 -7.53 7.46
CA TRP A 259 4.83 -7.81 8.91
C TRP A 259 5.90 -7.05 9.70
N CYS A 260 6.60 -6.10 9.09
CA CYS A 260 7.75 -5.44 9.71
C CYS A 260 7.36 -4.33 10.72
N PHE A 261 6.81 -4.64 11.90
CA PHE A 261 6.40 -3.61 12.87
C PHE A 261 7.37 -3.36 14.03
N SER A 262 7.50 -2.10 14.44
CA SER A 262 8.28 -1.71 15.63
C SER A 262 7.76 -2.32 16.93
N ASN A 263 6.44 -2.55 17.01
CA ASN A 263 5.74 -3.09 18.17
C ASN A 263 5.00 -4.37 17.83
N ILE A 264 4.96 -5.31 18.78
CA ILE A 264 4.20 -6.56 18.63
C ILE A 264 2.70 -6.28 18.61
N SER A 265 2.25 -5.27 19.35
CA SER A 265 0.86 -4.79 19.31
C SER A 265 0.37 -4.43 17.90
N TYR A 266 1.24 -3.90 17.02
CA TYR A 266 0.88 -3.65 15.63
C TYR A 266 0.74 -4.92 14.78
N VAL A 267 1.49 -5.98 15.10
CA VAL A 267 1.30 -7.30 14.48
C VAL A 267 -0.13 -7.80 14.77
N TYR A 268 -0.57 -7.68 16.03
CA TYR A 268 -1.94 -8.02 16.43
C TYR A 268 -2.98 -7.15 15.72
N SER A 269 -2.80 -5.83 15.73
CA SER A 269 -3.74 -4.90 15.08
C SER A 269 -3.88 -5.20 13.59
N LYS A 270 -2.77 -5.39 12.86
CA LYS A 270 -2.81 -5.69 11.43
C LYS A 270 -3.49 -7.02 11.16
N ALA A 271 -3.12 -8.07 11.89
CA ALA A 271 -3.75 -9.38 11.72
C ALA A 271 -5.27 -9.35 12.00
N ALA A 272 -5.71 -8.55 12.97
CA ALA A 272 -7.11 -8.35 13.30
C ALA A 272 -7.87 -7.53 12.24
N SER A 273 -7.24 -6.56 11.57
CA SER A 273 -7.89 -5.77 10.52
C SER A 273 -7.78 -6.38 9.11
N TYR A 274 -6.96 -7.41 8.95
CA TYR A 274 -6.69 -8.04 7.66
C TYR A 274 -7.93 -8.80 7.12
N ALA A 275 -8.04 -8.89 5.80
CA ALA A 275 -9.19 -9.54 5.15
C ALA A 275 -9.20 -11.08 5.34
N HIS A 276 -8.05 -11.67 5.67
CA HIS A 276 -7.87 -13.08 6.00
C HIS A 276 -8.11 -13.32 7.49
N ALA A 277 -9.36 -13.59 7.87
CA ALA A 277 -9.74 -13.83 9.26
C ALA A 277 -8.99 -15.02 9.89
N GLU A 278 -8.55 -15.99 9.08
CA GLU A 278 -7.74 -17.14 9.51
C GLU A 278 -6.39 -16.73 10.13
N HIS A 279 -5.84 -15.59 9.72
CA HIS A 279 -4.58 -15.08 10.25
C HIS A 279 -4.71 -14.57 11.69
N SER A 280 -5.94 -14.33 12.18
CA SER A 280 -6.22 -14.00 13.58
C SER A 280 -6.32 -15.23 14.51
N ALA A 281 -5.98 -16.43 14.04
CA ALA A 281 -6.04 -17.63 14.86
C ALA A 281 -5.13 -17.53 16.09
N ALA A 282 -5.58 -18.09 17.22
CA ALA A 282 -4.89 -18.00 18.52
C ALA A 282 -3.44 -18.54 18.52
N VAL A 283 -3.13 -19.46 17.60
CA VAL A 283 -1.77 -19.99 17.41
C VAL A 283 -0.80 -18.92 16.88
N TYR A 284 -1.25 -18.06 15.97
CA TYR A 284 -0.45 -16.98 15.38
C TYR A 284 -0.46 -15.74 16.26
N MET A 285 -1.52 -15.55 17.04
CA MET A 285 -1.72 -14.44 17.97
C MET A 285 -1.09 -14.75 19.34
N ASN A 286 0.20 -15.07 19.34
CA ASN A 286 0.96 -15.40 20.56
C ASN A 286 2.35 -14.77 20.52
N ASN A 287 2.75 -14.09 21.60
CA ASN A 287 4.03 -13.37 21.66
C ASN A 287 5.23 -14.30 21.41
N THR A 288 5.27 -15.47 22.05
CA THR A 288 6.36 -16.44 21.87
C THR A 288 6.42 -16.93 20.43
N TRP A 289 5.26 -17.18 19.81
CA TRP A 289 5.18 -17.55 18.40
C TRP A 289 5.74 -16.45 17.49
N ILE A 290 5.22 -15.24 17.61
CA ILE A 290 5.59 -14.08 16.79
C ILE A 290 7.09 -13.81 16.90
N ILE A 291 7.61 -13.69 18.13
CA ILE A 291 9.03 -13.40 18.38
C ILE A 291 9.91 -14.50 17.79
N LYS A 292 9.55 -15.78 17.97
CA LYS A 292 10.31 -16.90 17.42
C LYS A 292 10.36 -16.85 15.89
N HIS A 293 9.23 -16.60 15.23
CA HIS A 293 9.17 -16.56 13.76
C HIS A 293 9.96 -15.38 13.20
N PHE A 294 9.82 -14.18 13.77
CA PHE A 294 10.56 -13.00 13.34
C PHE A 294 12.08 -13.18 13.51
N ARG A 295 12.54 -13.76 14.63
CA ARG A 295 13.97 -14.03 14.85
C ARG A 295 14.54 -15.07 13.89
N GLN A 296 13.72 -16.04 13.50
CA GLN A 296 14.11 -17.10 12.58
C GLN A 296 13.94 -16.73 11.11
N GLY A 297 13.42 -15.53 10.80
CA GLY A 297 13.10 -15.13 9.44
C GLY A 297 12.02 -16.03 8.83
N LYS A 298 11.04 -16.47 9.61
CA LYS A 298 9.94 -17.32 9.13
C LYS A 298 8.65 -16.53 9.01
N ASP A 299 7.81 -16.94 8.07
CA ASP A 299 6.43 -16.47 7.96
C ASP A 299 5.65 -16.62 9.27
N LEU A 300 4.74 -15.68 9.54
CA LEU A 300 3.92 -15.72 10.76
C LEU A 300 2.84 -16.80 10.70
N PHE A 301 2.41 -17.22 9.50
CA PHE A 301 1.25 -18.09 9.28
C PHE A 301 1.60 -19.46 8.69
N ASP A 302 2.85 -19.92 8.87
CA ASP A 302 3.33 -21.22 8.39
C ASP A 302 3.12 -21.46 6.88
N ARG A 303 3.15 -20.42 6.05
CA ARG A 303 3.04 -20.55 4.59
C ARG A 303 4.34 -21.03 3.91
N ASN A 304 5.29 -21.53 4.69
CA ASN A 304 6.64 -21.93 4.27
C ASN A 304 7.46 -20.82 3.58
N GLU A 305 7.14 -19.54 3.82
CA GLU A 305 7.98 -18.42 3.36
C GLU A 305 9.14 -18.22 4.35
N ILE A 306 10.35 -18.05 3.82
CA ILE A 306 11.57 -17.78 4.60
C ILE A 306 12.18 -16.46 4.12
N TYR A 307 12.39 -15.55 5.06
CA TYR A 307 13.06 -14.27 4.88
C TYR A 307 14.53 -14.41 5.27
N ASN A 308 15.40 -14.42 4.27
CA ASN A 308 16.84 -14.59 4.46
C ASN A 308 17.52 -13.30 4.90
N TYR A 309 18.22 -13.35 6.03
CA TYR A 309 19.21 -12.35 6.45
C TYR A 309 20.59 -12.84 6.00
N ASP A 310 20.94 -12.62 4.74
CA ASP A 310 22.19 -13.13 4.15
C ASP A 310 23.45 -12.33 4.54
N GLY A 311 23.32 -11.38 5.48
CA GLY A 311 24.43 -10.56 5.97
C GLY A 311 24.93 -9.51 4.96
N LYS A 312 24.32 -9.40 3.78
CA LYS A 312 24.58 -8.31 2.83
C LYS A 312 23.96 -7.00 3.35
N PRO A 313 24.40 -5.84 2.82
CA PRO A 313 23.72 -4.57 3.11
C PRO A 313 22.24 -4.71 2.80
N ILE A 314 21.40 -4.47 3.81
CA ILE A 314 19.96 -4.60 3.67
C ILE A 314 19.50 -3.59 2.63
N ASN A 315 18.87 -4.08 1.57
CA ASN A 315 18.37 -3.29 0.46
C ASN A 315 17.01 -2.64 0.83
N VAL A 316 17.04 -1.74 1.81
CA VAL A 316 15.89 -0.97 2.33
C VAL A 316 15.93 0.49 1.86
N PRO A 317 14.78 1.20 1.87
CA PRO A 317 14.71 2.64 1.67
C PRO A 317 15.80 3.42 2.42
N LYS A 318 16.39 4.42 1.76
CA LYS A 318 17.50 5.20 2.35
C LYS A 318 17.12 5.85 3.69
N PHE A 319 15.86 6.28 3.81
CA PHE A 319 15.34 6.88 5.04
C PHE A 319 15.46 5.96 6.26
N ILE A 320 15.30 4.64 6.07
CA ILE A 320 15.48 3.65 7.14
C ILE A 320 16.95 3.59 7.59
N VAL A 321 17.88 3.56 6.63
CA VAL A 321 19.33 3.51 6.89
C VAL A 321 19.81 4.77 7.61
N ASP A 322 19.26 5.92 7.24
CA ASP A 322 19.66 7.23 7.80
C ASP A 322 19.10 7.49 9.22
N HIS A 323 18.12 6.69 9.69
CA HIS A 323 17.48 6.87 11.01
C HIS A 323 17.51 5.55 11.82
N PRO A 324 18.71 5.03 12.15
CA PRO A 324 18.85 3.75 12.84
C PRO A 324 18.27 3.76 14.25
N ASP A 325 18.18 4.91 14.91
CA ASP A 325 17.53 5.09 16.21
C ASP A 325 16.03 4.77 16.19
N ARG A 326 15.38 4.98 15.05
CA ARG A 326 13.96 4.68 14.83
C ARG A 326 13.72 3.31 14.22
N PHE A 327 14.58 2.92 13.27
CA PHE A 327 14.32 1.76 12.40
C PHE A 327 15.32 0.61 12.55
N ALA A 328 16.11 0.56 13.63
CA ALA A 328 16.98 -0.60 13.91
C ALA A 328 16.21 -1.92 13.93
N TYR A 329 14.93 -1.90 14.33
CA TYR A 329 14.07 -3.06 14.32
C TYR A 329 13.80 -3.60 12.89
N LEU A 330 13.99 -2.82 11.81
CA LEU A 330 13.87 -3.31 10.43
C LEU A 330 15.14 -4.00 9.93
N THR A 331 16.28 -3.66 10.53
CA THR A 331 17.59 -4.04 10.02
C THR A 331 18.34 -5.03 10.90
N ASN A 332 17.85 -5.30 12.12
CA ASN A 332 18.58 -6.10 13.10
C ASN A 332 17.70 -7.01 14.00
N ARG A 333 16.60 -7.57 13.49
CA ARG A 333 15.68 -8.39 14.31
C ARG A 333 16.28 -9.67 14.87
N TYR A 334 17.12 -10.35 14.11
CA TYR A 334 17.60 -11.69 14.46
C TYR A 334 18.61 -11.70 15.63
N LYS A 335 19.32 -10.57 15.86
CA LYS A 335 20.39 -10.48 16.87
C LYS A 335 19.90 -10.16 18.29
N VAL A 336 18.63 -9.83 18.47
CA VAL A 336 18.06 -9.41 19.76
C VAL A 336 17.02 -10.42 20.29
N PRO A 337 16.98 -10.72 21.60
CA PRO A 337 16.11 -11.77 22.15
C PRO A 337 14.62 -11.57 21.89
N ASN A 338 14.17 -10.31 21.85
CA ASN A 338 12.78 -9.89 21.63
C ASN A 338 12.46 -9.57 20.16
N ALA A 339 13.29 -9.96 19.20
CA ALA A 339 13.10 -9.63 17.78
C ALA A 339 13.06 -8.13 17.43
N GLY A 340 13.52 -7.26 18.34
CA GLY A 340 13.55 -5.82 18.15
C GLY A 340 12.21 -5.13 18.39
N PHE A 341 11.23 -5.81 18.99
CA PHE A 341 9.96 -5.18 19.37
C PHE A 341 10.15 -4.23 20.56
N LEU A 342 9.77 -2.97 20.38
CA LEU A 342 9.99 -1.91 21.39
C LEU A 342 9.08 -2.08 22.62
N ASP A 343 7.89 -2.68 22.44
CA ASP A 343 6.90 -2.95 23.49
C ASP A 343 7.09 -4.31 24.20
N VAL A 344 8.15 -5.04 23.87
CA VAL A 344 8.50 -6.32 24.52
C VAL A 344 9.86 -6.19 25.21
N PRO A 345 9.93 -6.17 26.55
CA PRO A 345 11.21 -6.13 27.26
C PRO A 345 12.09 -7.34 26.92
N GLU A 346 13.38 -7.13 26.62
CA GLU A 346 14.30 -8.24 26.26
C GLU A 346 14.38 -9.32 27.35
N ASN A 347 14.32 -8.93 28.61
CA ASN A 347 14.36 -9.84 29.76
C ASN A 347 13.06 -10.63 29.99
N SER A 348 11.98 -10.31 29.28
CA SER A 348 10.69 -11.01 29.40
C SER A 348 10.57 -12.21 28.47
N VAL A 349 11.56 -12.41 27.59
CA VAL A 349 11.54 -13.49 26.59
C VAL A 349 12.32 -14.69 27.11
N HIS A 350 11.58 -15.75 27.44
CA HIS A 350 12.14 -17.05 27.83
C HIS A 350 11.79 -18.09 26.75
N PHE A 351 12.80 -18.76 26.21
CA PHE A 351 12.65 -19.79 25.17
C PHE A 351 12.78 -21.19 25.73
#